data_AF-A0A7S1NPD0-F1
#
_entry.id   AF-A0A7S1NPD0-F1
#
_cell.length_a   1.000
_cell.length_b   1.000
_cell.length_c   1.000
_cell.angle_alpha   90.00
_cell.angle_beta   90.00
_cell.angle_gamma   90.00
#
_symmetry.space_group_name_H-M   'P 1'
#
loop_
_entity.id
_entity.type
_entity.pdbx_description
1 polymer ?
#
loop_
_entity_poly.entity_id
_entity_poly.type
_entity_poly.pdbx_seq_one_letter_code
_entity_poly.pdbx_strand_id
1 'polypeptide(L)'
;PPLSEASYPLFTTYRRLLIMVESELQKKFFPRSADGLPGLGLLHYLSESDAGGALPQREPREVLPSVFFTVAWKKMVEELPVALRGQYSAEQALIEIMSYIKGSYRALMSPDGHLTEAEYLHFQGQKLGLPPEHRQGMYRLFRAYERFKKVQGMYDHLDVVHHVYCQWLVEGHTERPIHLLYIDEVQDLTQAELALFFRLTPWAFLRKGMFFCGDVSQTVTHGVDFRFQDVSSMFMHELNGWSDWKAAQVQRRQRAQEDRSELEAAEQRRRDLTEMTDRMASNTRKCNYKRRDRFRQAMLQQGTATEARAETDPAAADLPPPVDTPREVPRVSYLTHNFRCLRGVLQLGNSIQDLMDHAFPCLTE
;
A
#
# COMPACT_ATOMS: atom_id res chain seq x y z
N PRO A 1 10.20 -6.26 5.73
CA PRO A 1 10.40 -5.35 6.89
C PRO A 1 10.20 -3.91 6.42
N PRO A 2 9.74 -2.98 7.26
CA PRO A 2 9.68 -1.55 6.94
C PRO A 2 11.07 -0.96 6.72
N LEU A 3 11.17 0.21 6.06
CA LEU A 3 12.44 0.92 5.89
C LEU A 3 12.88 1.41 7.27
N SER A 4 14.11 1.07 7.66
CA SER A 4 14.75 1.57 8.88
C SER A 4 16.04 2.27 8.51
N GLU A 5 16.52 3.20 9.34
CA GLU A 5 17.79 3.90 9.07
C GLU A 5 18.96 2.91 8.97
N ALA A 6 18.95 1.86 9.80
CA ALA A 6 19.93 0.76 9.73
C ALA A 6 19.85 -0.08 8.45
N SER A 7 18.86 0.16 7.58
CA SER A 7 18.76 -0.51 6.29
C SER A 7 19.54 0.21 5.18
N TYR A 8 20.06 1.42 5.41
CA TYR A 8 20.76 2.19 4.39
C TYR A 8 22.28 2.14 4.54
N PRO A 9 23.04 2.06 3.43
CA PRO A 9 22.56 1.95 2.05
C PRO A 9 22.06 0.52 1.71
N LEU A 10 21.01 0.43 0.87
CA LEU A 10 20.30 -0.81 0.57
C LEU A 10 20.40 -1.20 -0.90
N PHE A 11 20.95 -2.37 -1.20
CA PHE A 11 20.82 -2.99 -2.52
C PHE A 11 19.66 -3.98 -2.53
N THR A 12 18.61 -3.70 -3.31
CA THR A 12 17.38 -4.50 -3.31
C THR A 12 16.70 -4.53 -4.68
N THR A 13 15.78 -5.47 -4.89
CA THR A 13 14.96 -5.52 -6.11
C THR A 13 13.77 -4.57 -6.00
N TYR A 14 13.23 -4.17 -7.15
CA TYR A 14 12.04 -3.32 -7.20
C TYR A 14 10.85 -3.89 -6.41
N ARG A 15 10.56 -5.18 -6.59
CA ARG A 15 9.48 -5.87 -5.86
C ARG A 15 9.65 -5.78 -4.35
N ARG A 16 10.88 -5.98 -3.88
CA ARG A 16 11.18 -5.91 -2.45
C ARG A 16 11.06 -4.49 -1.93
N LEU A 17 11.55 -3.49 -2.65
CA LEU A 17 11.35 -2.08 -2.31
C LEU A 17 9.86 -1.73 -2.24
N LEU A 18 9.05 -2.16 -3.21
CA LEU A 18 7.61 -1.90 -3.23
C LEU A 18 6.91 -2.45 -1.98
N ILE A 19 7.28 -3.64 -1.52
CA ILE A 19 6.76 -4.22 -0.27
C ILE A 19 7.20 -3.44 0.96
N MET A 20 8.46 -2.99 0.98
CA MET A 20 8.98 -2.19 2.10
C MET A 20 8.18 -0.89 2.22
N VAL A 21 7.92 -0.23 1.10
CA VAL A 21 7.05 0.95 1.03
C VAL A 21 5.61 0.61 1.43
N GLU A 22 5.03 -0.44 0.85
CA GLU A 22 3.66 -0.88 1.16
C GLU A 22 3.47 -1.17 2.65
N SER A 23 4.53 -1.63 3.32
CA SER A 23 4.49 -1.94 4.74
C SER A 23 4.35 -0.73 5.65
N GLU A 24 4.71 0.45 5.15
CA GLU A 24 4.60 1.72 5.86
C GLU A 24 3.23 2.39 5.66
N LEU A 25 2.45 1.90 4.69
CA LEU A 25 1.10 2.39 4.45
C LEU A 25 0.13 1.97 5.56
N GLN A 26 -0.78 2.88 5.91
CA GLN A 26 -1.92 2.60 6.78
C GLN A 26 -2.83 1.57 6.11
N LYS A 27 -3.18 1.82 4.84
CA LYS A 27 -4.00 0.89 4.05
C LYS A 27 -3.12 -0.04 3.23
N LYS A 28 -2.84 -1.22 3.81
CA LYS A 28 -2.07 -2.28 3.17
C LYS A 28 -2.81 -2.90 1.99
N PHE A 29 -2.08 -3.22 0.92
CA PHE A 29 -2.56 -4.03 -0.19
C PHE A 29 -2.56 -5.51 0.19
N PHE A 30 -1.47 -5.95 0.82
CA PHE A 30 -1.29 -7.34 1.21
C PHE A 30 -1.81 -7.57 2.62
N PRO A 31 -2.74 -8.52 2.83
CA PRO A 31 -3.18 -8.86 4.16
C PRO A 31 -2.01 -9.41 5.00
N ARG A 32 -2.00 -9.07 6.28
CA ARG A 32 -1.03 -9.54 7.26
C ARG A 32 -1.76 -10.20 8.42
N SER A 33 -1.13 -11.19 9.04
CA SER A 33 -1.65 -11.77 10.29
C SER A 33 -1.71 -10.70 11.39
N ALA A 34 -2.48 -10.96 12.45
CA ALA A 34 -2.51 -10.12 13.66
C ALA A 34 -1.10 -9.90 14.24
N ASP A 35 -0.20 -10.88 14.09
CA ASP A 35 1.20 -10.83 14.53
C ASP A 35 2.12 -10.08 13.55
N GLY A 36 1.57 -9.46 12.49
CA GLY A 36 2.33 -8.71 11.49
C GLY A 36 3.06 -9.58 10.46
N LEU A 37 2.92 -10.90 10.53
CA LEU A 37 3.52 -11.84 9.58
C LEU A 37 2.92 -11.68 8.16
N PRO A 38 3.75 -11.82 7.11
CA PRO A 38 3.29 -11.73 5.73
C PRO A 38 2.30 -12.86 5.40
N GLY A 39 1.15 -12.52 4.83
CA GLY A 39 0.24 -13.51 4.24
C GLY A 39 0.87 -14.25 3.05
N LEU A 40 0.25 -15.35 2.59
CA LEU A 40 0.79 -16.15 1.49
C LEU A 40 0.86 -15.35 0.19
N GLY A 41 -0.08 -14.44 -0.06
CA GLY A 41 -0.02 -13.53 -1.21
C GLY A 41 1.26 -12.68 -1.25
N LEU A 42 1.72 -12.20 -0.09
CA LEU A 42 2.96 -11.42 0.03
C LEU A 42 4.21 -12.30 -0.19
N LEU A 43 4.20 -13.53 0.33
CA LEU A 43 5.28 -14.49 0.11
C LEU A 43 5.40 -14.87 -1.37
N HIS A 44 4.26 -15.06 -2.05
CA HIS A 44 4.22 -15.36 -3.49
C HIS A 44 4.77 -14.20 -4.33
N TYR A 45 4.39 -12.96 -4.00
CA TYR A 45 4.90 -11.78 -4.70
C TYR A 45 6.43 -11.66 -4.60
N LEU A 46 7.02 -12.10 -3.48
CA LEU A 46 8.47 -12.12 -3.25
C LEU A 46 9.18 -13.33 -3.88
N SER A 47 8.49 -14.47 -4.04
CA SER A 47 9.13 -15.70 -4.49
C SER A 47 9.37 -15.75 -6.00
N GLU A 48 8.76 -14.84 -6.77
CA GLU A 48 8.81 -14.76 -8.25
C GLU A 48 8.57 -16.12 -8.95
N SER A 49 7.96 -17.08 -8.26
CA SER A 49 7.87 -18.48 -8.66
C SER A 49 6.42 -18.94 -8.59
N ASP A 50 5.97 -19.57 -9.68
CA ASP A 50 4.74 -20.36 -9.73
C ASP A 50 4.95 -21.62 -8.86
N ALA A 51 4.92 -21.45 -7.55
CA ALA A 51 4.82 -22.59 -6.65
C ALA A 51 3.42 -23.18 -6.83
N GLY A 52 3.29 -24.11 -7.79
CA GLY A 52 2.10 -24.89 -8.12
C GLY A 52 1.58 -25.79 -7.00
N GLY A 53 1.82 -25.42 -5.74
CA GLY A 53 1.15 -25.99 -4.58
C GLY A 53 -0.30 -25.52 -4.53
N ALA A 54 -1.19 -26.41 -4.13
CA ALA A 54 -2.58 -26.11 -3.85
C ALA A 54 -2.69 -25.17 -2.63
N LEU A 55 -2.43 -23.89 -2.84
CA LEU A 55 -2.69 -22.84 -1.86
C LEU A 55 -4.21 -22.62 -1.78
N PRO A 56 -4.73 -22.13 -0.63
CA PRO A 56 -6.15 -21.88 -0.47
C PRO A 56 -6.68 -20.96 -1.59
N GLN A 57 -7.87 -21.23 -2.11
CA GLN A 57 -8.53 -20.43 -3.16
C GLN A 57 -8.93 -19.01 -2.71
N ARG A 58 -8.67 -18.65 -1.45
CA ARG A 58 -9.14 -17.40 -0.83
C ARG A 58 -8.10 -16.29 -0.71
N GLU A 59 -6.84 -16.55 -1.04
CA GLU A 59 -5.81 -15.51 -1.00
C GLU A 59 -5.51 -14.94 -2.38
N PRO A 60 -5.36 -13.60 -2.49
CA PRO A 60 -5.10 -12.96 -3.76
C PRO A 60 -3.78 -13.41 -4.35
N ARG A 61 -3.75 -13.71 -5.66
CA ARG A 61 -2.58 -14.20 -6.38
C ARG A 61 -2.18 -13.28 -7.51
N GLU A 62 -0.88 -13.15 -7.72
CA GLU A 62 -0.36 -12.38 -8.85
C GLU A 62 -0.51 -13.16 -10.16
N VAL A 63 -0.94 -12.48 -11.22
CA VAL A 63 -0.87 -12.99 -12.59
C VAL A 63 0.55 -12.83 -13.10
N LEU A 64 1.36 -13.87 -12.92
CA LEU A 64 2.68 -13.96 -13.55
C LEU A 64 2.55 -14.16 -15.08
N PRO A 65 3.59 -13.85 -15.87
CA PRO A 65 3.57 -14.09 -17.31
C PRO A 65 3.19 -15.52 -17.68
N SER A 66 3.68 -16.53 -16.94
CA SER A 66 3.32 -17.94 -17.10
C SER A 66 1.81 -18.18 -17.00
N VAL A 67 1.16 -17.64 -15.96
CA VAL A 67 -0.28 -17.73 -15.74
C VAL A 67 -1.04 -16.98 -16.84
N PHE A 68 -0.53 -15.81 -17.25
CA PHE A 68 -1.12 -15.03 -18.33
C PHE A 68 -1.18 -15.83 -19.63
N PHE A 69 -0.05 -16.37 -20.09
CA PHE A 69 0.05 -17.09 -21.37
C PHE A 69 -0.70 -18.42 -21.36
N THR A 70 -0.75 -19.12 -20.22
CA THR A 70 -1.30 -20.49 -20.17
C THR A 70 -2.79 -20.55 -19.82
N VAL A 71 -3.27 -19.62 -18.99
CA VAL A 71 -4.64 -19.64 -18.43
C VAL A 71 -5.42 -18.40 -18.85
N ALA A 72 -4.93 -17.19 -18.54
CA ALA A 72 -5.68 -15.96 -18.75
C ALA A 72 -5.98 -15.74 -20.24
N TRP A 73 -4.97 -15.93 -21.10
CA TRP A 73 -5.08 -15.73 -22.54
C TRP A 73 -6.19 -16.55 -23.18
N LYS A 74 -6.31 -17.84 -22.83
CA LYS A 74 -7.37 -18.72 -23.35
C LYS A 74 -8.76 -18.16 -23.03
N LYS A 75 -8.96 -17.71 -21.79
CA LYS A 75 -10.22 -17.10 -21.35
C LYS A 75 -10.51 -15.77 -22.02
N MET A 76 -9.49 -14.93 -22.19
CA MET A 76 -9.64 -13.65 -22.89
C MET A 76 -10.07 -13.84 -24.35
N VAL A 77 -9.48 -14.80 -25.06
CA VAL A 77 -9.81 -15.08 -26.48
C VAL A 77 -11.19 -15.72 -26.62
N GLU A 78 -11.63 -16.55 -25.66
CA GLU A 78 -13.00 -17.10 -25.64
C GLU A 78 -14.06 -15.99 -25.63
N GLU A 79 -13.80 -14.89 -24.93
CA GLU A 79 -14.71 -13.73 -24.85
C GLU A 79 -14.68 -12.81 -26.08
N LEU A 80 -13.70 -12.98 -26.98
CA LEU A 80 -13.64 -12.18 -28.20
C LEU A 80 -14.68 -12.65 -29.24
N PRO A 81 -15.28 -11.71 -30.00
CA PRO A 81 -16.06 -12.04 -31.19
C PRO A 81 -15.25 -12.92 -32.14
N VAL A 82 -15.89 -13.92 -32.75
CA VAL A 82 -15.23 -14.90 -33.62
C VAL A 82 -14.41 -14.23 -34.73
N ALA A 83 -14.91 -13.12 -35.29
CA ALA A 83 -14.23 -12.35 -36.33
C ALA A 83 -12.88 -11.74 -35.89
N LEU A 84 -12.70 -11.49 -34.59
CA LEU A 84 -11.49 -10.90 -34.01
C LEU A 84 -10.52 -11.96 -33.44
N ARG A 85 -10.93 -13.23 -33.35
CA ARG A 85 -10.08 -14.30 -32.85
C ARG A 85 -8.94 -14.55 -33.84
N GLY A 86 -7.71 -14.67 -33.32
CA GLY A 86 -6.51 -14.87 -34.13
C GLY A 86 -5.88 -13.61 -34.71
N GLN A 87 -6.46 -12.42 -34.47
CA GLN A 87 -5.87 -11.15 -34.91
C GLN A 87 -4.79 -10.60 -33.95
N TYR A 88 -4.69 -11.17 -32.75
CA TYR A 88 -3.81 -10.69 -31.69
C TYR A 88 -2.98 -11.85 -31.14
N SER A 89 -1.70 -11.60 -30.85
CA SER A 89 -0.88 -12.52 -30.06
C SER A 89 -1.03 -12.23 -28.55
N ALA A 90 -0.71 -13.23 -27.73
CA ALA A 90 -0.76 -13.06 -26.27
C ALA A 90 0.29 -12.06 -25.80
N GLU A 91 1.46 -12.05 -26.42
CA GLU A 91 2.57 -11.15 -26.13
C GLU A 91 2.18 -9.70 -26.43
N GLN A 92 1.62 -9.46 -27.63
CA GLN A 92 1.12 -8.15 -28.02
C GLN A 92 0.07 -7.63 -27.02
N ALA A 93 -0.85 -8.50 -26.59
CA ALA A 93 -1.86 -8.13 -25.61
C ALA A 93 -1.26 -7.81 -24.24
N LEU A 94 -0.33 -8.63 -23.76
CA LEU A 94 0.35 -8.39 -22.48
C LEU A 94 1.11 -7.07 -22.49
N ILE A 95 1.91 -6.84 -23.53
CA ILE A 95 2.68 -5.60 -23.71
C ILE A 95 1.73 -4.40 -23.75
N GLU A 96 0.68 -4.44 -24.57
CA GLU A 96 -0.21 -3.28 -24.70
C GLU A 96 -0.95 -2.97 -23.38
N ILE A 97 -1.43 -4.02 -22.70
CA ILE A 97 -2.12 -3.90 -21.41
C ILE A 97 -1.18 -3.31 -20.36
N MET A 98 0.01 -3.89 -20.21
CA MET A 98 0.93 -3.54 -19.14
C MET A 98 1.65 -2.22 -19.42
N SER A 99 2.06 -1.93 -20.65
CA SER A 99 2.82 -0.70 -20.96
C SER A 99 1.92 0.54 -21.07
N TYR A 100 0.76 0.43 -21.71
CA TYR A 100 -0.03 1.61 -22.10
C TYR A 100 -1.34 1.72 -21.33
N ILE A 101 -2.16 0.66 -21.33
CA ILE A 101 -3.50 0.73 -20.73
C ILE A 101 -3.40 0.89 -19.21
N LYS A 102 -2.45 0.20 -18.57
CA LYS A 102 -2.24 0.25 -17.11
C LYS A 102 -0.95 0.97 -16.70
N GLY A 103 0.13 0.78 -17.46
CA GLY A 103 1.46 1.29 -17.09
C GLY A 103 1.77 2.70 -17.54
N SER A 104 0.85 3.39 -18.24
CA SER A 104 1.05 4.78 -18.62
C SER A 104 0.88 5.71 -17.41
N TYR A 105 1.52 6.88 -17.46
CA TYR A 105 1.35 7.89 -16.40
C TYR A 105 -0.11 8.30 -16.24
N ARG A 106 -0.84 8.45 -17.36
CA ARG A 106 -2.27 8.79 -17.34
C ARG A 106 -3.12 7.70 -16.68
N ALA A 107 -2.79 6.43 -16.90
CA ALA A 107 -3.46 5.32 -16.22
C ALA A 107 -3.23 5.35 -14.71
N LEU A 108 -2.00 5.62 -14.27
CA LEU A 108 -1.67 5.74 -12.84
C LEU A 108 -2.47 6.86 -12.15
N MET A 109 -2.66 7.98 -12.84
CA MET A 109 -3.44 9.11 -12.31
C MET A 109 -4.95 8.89 -12.37
N SER A 110 -5.42 7.83 -13.03
CA SER A 110 -6.83 7.52 -13.12
C SER A 110 -7.32 6.86 -11.81
N PRO A 111 -8.59 7.05 -11.43
CA PRO A 111 -9.15 6.44 -10.23
C PRO A 111 -9.08 4.90 -10.23
N ASP A 112 -9.16 4.28 -11.41
CA ASP A 112 -9.23 2.83 -11.58
C ASP A 112 -7.87 2.20 -11.92
N GLY A 113 -6.81 2.99 -12.05
CA GLY A 113 -5.45 2.49 -12.35
C GLY A 113 -5.27 2.00 -13.79
N HIS A 114 -6.18 2.39 -14.68
CA HIS A 114 -6.11 2.10 -16.09
C HIS A 114 -6.80 3.20 -16.92
N LEU A 115 -6.47 3.27 -18.21
CA LEU A 115 -7.15 4.16 -19.15
C LEU A 115 -8.59 3.70 -19.41
N THR A 116 -9.50 4.65 -19.60
CA THR A 116 -10.83 4.35 -20.17
C THR A 116 -10.71 3.97 -21.65
N GLU A 117 -11.75 3.33 -22.20
CA GLU A 117 -11.76 2.97 -23.62
C GLU A 117 -11.58 4.21 -24.50
N ALA A 118 -12.29 5.29 -24.17
CA ALA A 118 -12.20 6.55 -24.89
C ALA A 118 -10.78 7.12 -24.84
N GLU A 119 -10.15 7.17 -23.66
CA GLU A 119 -8.78 7.70 -23.52
C GLU A 119 -7.76 6.85 -24.26
N TYR A 120 -7.88 5.53 -24.22
CA TYR A 120 -6.98 4.62 -24.94
C TYR A 120 -7.14 4.73 -26.46
N LEU A 121 -8.38 4.82 -26.97
CA LEU A 121 -8.64 4.99 -28.40
C LEU A 121 -8.12 6.34 -28.90
N HIS A 122 -8.30 7.41 -28.13
CA HIS A 122 -7.81 8.76 -28.45
C HIS A 122 -6.35 8.99 -28.03
N PHE A 123 -5.66 7.95 -27.54
CA PHE A 123 -4.27 8.07 -27.14
C PHE A 123 -3.42 8.36 -28.38
N GLN A 124 -3.01 9.62 -28.50
CA GLN A 124 -2.12 10.11 -29.55
C GLN A 124 -0.67 9.96 -29.08
N GLY A 125 -0.19 8.72 -29.06
CA GLY A 125 1.23 8.40 -28.99
C GLY A 125 1.71 7.99 -30.38
N GLN A 126 2.81 8.60 -30.87
CA GLN A 126 3.30 8.37 -32.23
C GLN A 126 3.76 6.92 -32.52
N LYS A 127 3.82 6.05 -31.52
CA LYS A 127 4.07 4.60 -31.68
C LYS A 127 3.41 3.78 -30.56
N LEU A 128 2.07 3.76 -30.50
CA LEU A 128 1.44 2.56 -29.96
C LEU A 128 1.81 1.41 -30.91
N GLY A 129 2.28 0.28 -30.38
CA GLY A 129 2.65 -0.88 -31.19
C GLY A 129 1.48 -1.44 -32.01
N LEU A 130 0.26 -1.02 -31.66
CA LEU A 130 -0.99 -1.44 -32.27
C LEU A 130 -1.65 -0.35 -33.14
N PRO A 131 -1.99 -0.66 -34.40
CA PRO A 131 -2.73 0.24 -35.28
C PRO A 131 -4.10 0.63 -34.69
N PRO A 132 -4.62 1.84 -34.98
CA PRO A 132 -5.89 2.34 -34.43
C PRO A 132 -7.08 1.39 -34.59
N GLU A 133 -7.19 0.71 -35.73
CA GLU A 133 -8.25 -0.24 -36.07
C GLU A 133 -8.31 -1.46 -35.14
N HIS A 134 -7.18 -1.81 -34.53
CA HIS A 134 -7.03 -2.96 -33.65
C HIS A 134 -7.21 -2.60 -32.16
N ARG A 135 -7.16 -1.31 -31.81
CA ARG A 135 -7.25 -0.84 -30.42
C ARG A 135 -8.57 -1.19 -29.76
N GLN A 136 -9.68 -1.13 -30.50
CA GLN A 136 -10.97 -1.49 -29.92
C GLN A 136 -11.03 -2.97 -29.54
N GLY A 137 -10.48 -3.86 -30.37
CA GLY A 137 -10.37 -5.29 -30.05
C GLY A 137 -9.44 -5.53 -28.86
N MET A 138 -8.34 -4.81 -28.78
CA MET A 138 -7.40 -4.89 -27.67
C MET A 138 -8.00 -4.42 -26.35
N TYR A 139 -8.77 -3.32 -26.36
CA TYR A 139 -9.46 -2.88 -25.15
C TYR A 139 -10.50 -3.90 -24.67
N ARG A 140 -11.16 -4.62 -25.59
CA ARG A 140 -12.05 -5.75 -25.22
C ARG A 140 -11.27 -6.88 -24.55
N LEU A 141 -10.08 -7.23 -25.06
CA LEU A 141 -9.18 -8.20 -24.42
C LEU A 141 -8.78 -7.75 -23.02
N PHE A 142 -8.38 -6.49 -22.86
CA PHE A 142 -8.08 -5.89 -21.56
C PHE A 142 -9.26 -6.03 -20.57
N ARG A 143 -10.47 -5.72 -21.01
CA ARG A 143 -11.67 -5.85 -20.16
C ARG A 143 -11.95 -7.31 -19.79
N ALA A 144 -11.70 -8.25 -20.69
CA ALA A 144 -11.79 -9.69 -20.39
C ALA A 144 -10.71 -10.12 -19.39
N TYR A 145 -9.50 -9.59 -19.51
CA TYR A 145 -8.41 -9.81 -18.56
C TYR A 145 -8.75 -9.34 -17.14
N GLU A 146 -9.24 -8.10 -16.99
CA GLU A 146 -9.67 -7.56 -15.69
C GLU A 146 -10.83 -8.36 -15.08
N ARG A 147 -11.79 -8.83 -15.90
CA ARG A 147 -12.85 -9.73 -15.44
C ARG A 147 -12.29 -11.07 -14.96
N PHE A 148 -11.40 -11.68 -15.74
CA PHE A 148 -10.74 -12.93 -15.37
C PHE A 148 -10.03 -12.79 -14.03
N LYS A 149 -9.20 -11.75 -13.85
CA LYS A 149 -8.52 -11.47 -12.58
C LYS A 149 -9.51 -11.35 -11.43
N LYS A 150 -10.55 -10.53 -11.60
CA LYS A 150 -11.56 -10.29 -10.56
C LYS A 150 -12.28 -11.56 -10.15
N VAL A 151 -12.67 -12.41 -11.10
CA VAL A 151 -13.35 -13.70 -10.82
C VAL A 151 -12.43 -14.66 -10.09
N GLN A 152 -11.13 -14.67 -10.43
CA GLN A 152 -10.13 -15.53 -9.80
C GLN A 152 -9.56 -14.94 -8.49
N GLY A 153 -9.98 -13.73 -8.09
CA GLY A 153 -9.38 -13.01 -6.96
C GLY A 153 -7.90 -12.69 -7.17
N MET A 154 -7.45 -12.55 -8.42
CA MET A 154 -6.07 -12.27 -8.78
C MET A 154 -5.81 -10.77 -8.96
N TYR A 155 -4.53 -10.40 -8.87
CA TYR A 155 -4.02 -9.06 -9.16
C TYR A 155 -2.82 -9.16 -10.10
N ASP A 156 -2.41 -8.05 -10.70
CA ASP A 156 -1.13 -7.95 -11.40
C ASP A 156 -0.21 -6.93 -10.73
N HIS A 157 1.02 -6.87 -11.21
CA HIS A 157 2.04 -5.98 -10.67
C HIS A 157 1.59 -4.51 -10.65
N LEU A 158 0.88 -4.05 -11.68
CA LEU A 158 0.45 -2.65 -11.80
C LEU A 158 -0.72 -2.32 -10.88
N ASP A 159 -1.54 -3.30 -10.48
CA ASP A 159 -2.53 -3.13 -9.41
C ASP A 159 -1.85 -2.75 -8.08
N VAL A 160 -0.70 -3.37 -7.79
CA VAL A 160 0.09 -3.05 -6.58
C VAL A 160 0.70 -1.66 -6.68
N VAL A 161 1.31 -1.34 -7.83
CA VAL A 161 1.91 -0.01 -8.08
C VAL A 161 0.87 1.09 -7.94
N HIS A 162 -0.30 0.93 -8.56
CA HIS A 162 -1.39 1.89 -8.47
C HIS A 162 -1.89 2.06 -7.04
N HIS A 163 -2.15 0.96 -6.32
CA HIS A 163 -2.56 1.04 -4.93
C HIS A 163 -1.55 1.78 -4.07
N VAL A 164 -0.27 1.42 -4.16
CA VAL A 164 0.80 2.06 -3.37
C VAL A 164 0.88 3.55 -3.71
N TYR A 165 0.86 3.91 -4.98
CA TYR A 165 0.89 5.31 -5.41
C TYR A 165 -0.31 6.11 -4.86
N CYS A 166 -1.53 5.58 -4.99
CA CYS A 166 -2.73 6.25 -4.48
C CYS A 166 -2.73 6.40 -2.95
N GLN A 167 -2.37 5.35 -2.21
CA GLN A 167 -2.28 5.46 -0.74
C GLN A 167 -1.20 6.45 -0.33
N TRP A 168 -0.05 6.44 -1.00
CA TRP A 168 1.01 7.40 -0.74
C TRP A 168 0.58 8.85 -1.01
N LEU A 169 -0.26 9.10 -2.04
CA LEU A 169 -0.84 10.42 -2.29
C LEU A 169 -1.77 10.87 -1.15
N VAL A 170 -2.54 9.95 -0.57
CA VAL A 170 -3.50 10.24 0.50
C VAL A 170 -2.79 10.45 1.82
N GLU A 171 -1.93 9.50 2.21
CA GLU A 171 -1.25 9.43 3.51
C GLU A 171 -0.09 10.44 3.61
N GLY A 172 0.55 10.76 2.49
CA GLY A 172 1.69 11.68 2.45
C GLY A 172 3.03 10.98 2.61
N HIS A 173 4.10 11.78 2.75
CA HIS A 173 5.45 11.24 2.87
C HIS A 173 5.68 10.61 4.25
N THR A 174 6.46 9.54 4.25
CA THR A 174 6.93 8.87 5.47
C THR A 174 7.94 9.77 6.18
N GLU A 175 8.04 9.61 7.51
CA GLU A 175 9.09 10.26 8.31
C GLU A 175 10.50 9.79 7.93
N ARG A 176 10.60 8.72 7.13
CA ARG A 176 11.85 8.07 6.69
C ARG A 176 11.99 8.18 5.17
N PRO A 177 12.37 9.37 4.67
CA PRO A 177 12.48 9.58 3.24
C PRO A 177 13.64 8.84 2.60
N ILE A 178 13.45 8.41 1.36
CA ILE A 178 14.55 7.95 0.50
C ILE A 178 15.31 9.19 0.01
N HIS A 179 16.53 9.40 0.50
CA HIS A 179 17.38 10.53 0.15
C HIS A 179 18.09 10.35 -1.20
N LEU A 180 18.55 9.13 -1.47
CA LEU A 180 19.30 8.78 -2.67
C LEU A 180 18.71 7.49 -3.24
N LEU A 181 18.42 7.49 -4.53
CA LEU A 181 17.86 6.36 -5.26
C LEU A 181 18.64 6.16 -6.57
N TYR A 182 19.24 4.99 -6.69
CA TYR A 182 19.92 4.53 -7.88
C TYR A 182 19.05 3.45 -8.53
N ILE A 183 18.66 3.67 -9.78
CA ILE A 183 17.82 2.75 -10.54
C ILE A 183 18.63 2.27 -11.73
N ASP A 184 18.83 0.95 -11.78
CA ASP A 184 19.42 0.26 -12.90
C ASP A 184 18.33 -0.23 -13.86
N GLU A 185 18.67 -0.43 -15.13
CA GLU A 185 17.76 -0.88 -16.19
C GLU A 185 16.45 -0.08 -16.28
N VAL A 186 16.56 1.26 -16.24
CA VAL A 186 15.40 2.17 -16.24
C VAL A 186 14.46 1.97 -17.43
N GLN A 187 14.96 1.45 -18.55
CA GLN A 187 14.19 1.18 -19.75
C GLN A 187 13.18 0.03 -19.61
N ASP A 188 13.35 -0.87 -18.64
CA ASP A 188 12.42 -1.97 -18.38
C ASP A 188 11.23 -1.54 -17.50
N LEU A 189 11.22 -0.29 -17.03
CA LEU A 189 10.17 0.26 -16.18
C LEU A 189 9.10 0.96 -17.01
N THR A 190 7.84 0.73 -16.62
CA THR A 190 6.70 1.49 -17.11
C THR A 190 6.70 2.91 -16.54
N GLN A 191 5.94 3.80 -17.18
CA GLN A 191 5.76 5.17 -16.68
C GLN A 191 5.14 5.19 -15.28
N ALA A 192 4.21 4.26 -15.00
CA ALA A 192 3.60 4.16 -13.69
C ALA A 192 4.64 3.85 -12.59
N GLU A 193 5.54 2.90 -12.84
CA GLU A 193 6.61 2.52 -11.89
C GLU A 193 7.60 3.67 -11.67
N LEU A 194 7.98 4.39 -12.73
CA LEU A 194 8.86 5.57 -12.65
C LEU A 194 8.23 6.71 -11.86
N ALA A 195 6.95 6.99 -12.09
CA ALA A 195 6.20 7.99 -11.35
C ALA A 195 6.13 7.67 -9.85
N LEU A 196 5.98 6.38 -9.51
CA LEU A 196 6.05 5.97 -8.11
C LEU A 196 7.43 6.29 -7.50
N PHE A 197 8.54 6.02 -8.18
CA PHE A 197 9.87 6.37 -7.66
C PHE A 197 10.07 7.86 -7.42
N PHE A 198 9.59 8.71 -8.33
CA PHE A 198 9.59 10.16 -8.13
C PHE A 198 8.81 10.55 -6.89
N ARG A 199 7.72 9.83 -6.59
CA ARG A 199 6.88 10.13 -5.44
C ARG A 199 7.46 9.66 -4.10
N LEU A 200 8.22 8.57 -4.10
CA LEU A 200 8.88 8.03 -2.91
C LEU A 200 10.05 8.88 -2.42
N THR A 201 10.72 9.57 -3.35
CA THR A 201 11.84 10.47 -3.04
C THR A 201 11.31 11.87 -2.71
N PRO A 202 11.64 12.49 -1.56
CA PRO A 202 11.19 13.84 -1.30
C PRO A 202 11.78 14.84 -2.27
N TRP A 203 11.03 15.91 -2.50
CA TRP A 203 11.43 16.98 -3.41
C TRP A 203 12.78 17.62 -3.12
N ALA A 204 13.16 17.74 -1.84
CA ALA A 204 14.46 18.28 -1.47
C ALA A 204 15.62 17.49 -2.08
N PHE A 205 15.38 16.20 -2.34
CA PHE A 205 16.37 15.26 -2.85
C PHE A 205 16.14 14.89 -4.33
N LEU A 206 14.94 15.09 -4.88
CA LEU A 206 14.60 14.78 -6.29
C LEU A 206 15.63 15.30 -7.31
N ARG A 207 16.21 16.50 -7.11
CA ARG A 207 17.19 17.08 -8.04
C ARG A 207 18.61 16.50 -7.95
N LYS A 208 18.99 15.95 -6.80
CA LYS A 208 20.38 15.56 -6.49
C LYS A 208 20.53 14.10 -6.07
N GLY A 209 19.41 13.41 -5.85
CA GLY A 209 19.35 12.09 -5.24
C GLY A 209 18.65 11.05 -6.09
N MET A 210 18.47 11.28 -7.38
CA MET A 210 18.00 10.25 -8.30
C MET A 210 18.99 10.06 -9.43
N PHE A 211 19.42 8.82 -9.61
CA PHE A 211 20.36 8.41 -10.65
C PHE A 211 19.74 7.26 -11.44
N PHE A 212 19.56 7.48 -12.73
CA PHE A 212 19.01 6.48 -13.65
C PHE A 212 20.12 5.95 -14.55
N CYS A 213 20.27 4.63 -14.56
CA CYS A 213 21.17 3.88 -15.43
C CYS A 213 20.34 2.96 -16.33
N GLY A 214 20.82 2.72 -17.54
CA GLY A 214 20.15 1.84 -18.49
C GLY A 214 20.65 1.99 -19.92
N ASP A 215 20.33 1.01 -20.75
CA ASP A 215 20.65 0.99 -22.18
C ASP A 215 19.37 0.77 -23.00
N VAL A 216 18.93 1.82 -23.69
CA VAL A 216 17.72 1.79 -24.52
C VAL A 216 17.83 0.75 -25.64
N SER A 217 19.05 0.43 -26.09
CA SER A 217 19.30 -0.59 -27.12
C SER A 217 19.14 -2.04 -26.62
N GLN A 218 19.09 -2.23 -25.30
CA GLN A 218 18.93 -3.54 -24.65
C GLN A 218 17.50 -3.78 -24.13
N THR A 219 16.53 -2.96 -24.51
CA THR A 219 15.14 -3.12 -24.08
C THR A 219 14.61 -4.49 -24.53
N VAL A 220 14.50 -5.44 -23.59
CA VAL A 220 14.09 -6.83 -23.84
C VAL A 220 12.58 -6.92 -24.08
N THR A 221 11.82 -5.99 -23.50
CA THR A 221 10.36 -5.91 -23.67
C THR A 221 10.02 -5.07 -24.89
N HIS A 222 9.87 -5.71 -26.05
CA HIS A 222 9.35 -5.07 -27.25
C HIS A 222 8.00 -4.39 -26.96
N GLY A 223 7.96 -3.05 -26.84
CA GLY A 223 6.72 -2.27 -26.66
C GLY A 223 6.56 -1.56 -25.32
N VAL A 224 7.61 -1.49 -24.49
CA VAL A 224 7.82 -0.31 -23.64
C VAL A 224 8.65 0.67 -24.48
N ASP A 225 8.01 1.63 -25.15
CA ASP A 225 8.74 2.68 -25.90
C ASP A 225 9.31 3.69 -24.89
N PHE A 226 10.34 3.26 -24.15
CA PHE A 226 10.99 4.08 -23.15
C PHE A 226 11.81 5.17 -23.84
N ARG A 227 11.48 6.44 -23.53
CA ARG A 227 12.27 7.59 -23.96
C ARG A 227 12.65 8.39 -22.73
N PHE A 228 13.93 8.74 -22.62
CA PHE A 228 14.42 9.63 -21.55
C PHE A 228 13.70 11.00 -21.55
N GLN A 229 13.16 11.44 -22.68
CA GLN A 229 12.31 12.64 -22.76
C GLN A 229 11.01 12.49 -21.97
N ASP A 230 10.40 11.30 -21.99
CA ASP A 230 9.17 11.02 -21.24
C ASP A 230 9.48 11.05 -19.73
N VAL A 231 10.61 10.48 -19.31
CA VAL A 231 11.11 10.58 -17.93
C VAL A 231 11.26 12.04 -17.49
N SER A 232 11.84 12.87 -18.36
CA SER A 232 12.05 14.30 -18.07
C SER A 232 10.72 15.05 -17.93
N SER A 233 9.74 14.76 -18.80
CA SER A 233 8.41 15.38 -18.73
C SER A 233 7.63 14.95 -17.48
N MET A 234 7.71 13.66 -17.11
CA MET A 234 7.09 13.13 -15.90
C MET A 234 7.73 13.70 -14.65
N PHE A 235 9.06 13.78 -14.63
CA PHE A 235 9.80 14.43 -13.55
C PHE A 235 9.33 15.87 -13.34
N MET A 236 9.19 16.65 -14.42
CA MET A 236 8.69 18.02 -14.36
C MET A 236 7.24 18.09 -13.86
N HIS A 237 6.39 17.14 -14.24
CA HIS A 237 5.00 17.09 -13.79
C HIS A 237 4.91 16.75 -12.29
N GLU A 238 5.63 15.74 -11.83
CA GLU A 238 5.72 15.36 -10.41
C GLU A 238 6.32 16.50 -9.56
N LEU A 239 7.32 17.23 -10.09
CA LEU A 239 7.87 18.43 -9.46
C LEU A 239 6.80 19.51 -9.23
N ASN A 240 5.90 19.73 -10.20
CA ASN A 240 4.83 20.70 -10.09
C ASN A 240 3.76 20.22 -9.09
N GLY A 241 3.33 18.96 -9.19
CA GLY A 241 2.36 18.37 -8.27
C GLY A 241 2.81 18.37 -6.81
N TRP A 242 4.11 18.31 -6.55
CA TRP A 242 4.66 18.44 -5.19
C TRP A 242 4.43 19.84 -4.58
N SER A 243 4.52 20.89 -5.41
CA SER A 243 4.28 22.26 -4.96
C SER A 243 2.83 22.44 -4.51
N ASP A 244 1.89 21.88 -5.27
CA ASP A 244 0.46 21.89 -4.95
C ASP A 244 0.14 21.03 -3.72
N TRP A 245 0.76 19.84 -3.62
CA TRP A 245 0.62 18.98 -2.44
C TRP A 245 1.15 19.65 -1.17
N LYS A 246 2.30 20.34 -1.23
CA LYS A 246 2.86 21.05 -0.08
C LYS A 246 1.92 22.15 0.40
N ALA A 247 1.31 22.89 -0.51
CA ALA A 247 0.28 23.87 -0.18
C ALA A 247 -0.94 23.20 0.48
N ALA A 248 -1.42 22.08 -0.06
CA ALA A 248 -2.54 21.32 0.51
C ALA A 248 -2.23 20.72 1.90
N GLN A 249 -0.99 20.30 2.16
CA GLN A 249 -0.58 19.77 3.47
C GLN A 249 -0.53 20.83 4.56
N VAL A 250 -0.03 22.04 4.23
CA VAL A 250 -0.09 23.17 5.17
C VAL A 250 -1.54 23.45 5.56
N GLN A 251 -2.46 23.44 4.59
CA GLN A 251 -3.89 23.60 4.85
C GLN A 251 -4.48 22.45 5.68
N ARG A 252 -4.11 21.19 5.41
CA ARG A 252 -4.57 20.04 6.21
C ARG A 252 -4.08 20.11 7.66
N ARG A 253 -2.83 20.50 7.89
CA ARG A 253 -2.28 20.67 9.25
C ARG A 253 -2.99 21.79 10.01
N GLN A 254 -3.29 22.90 9.34
CA GLN A 254 -4.09 24.00 9.92
C GLN A 254 -5.48 23.50 10.33
N ARG A 255 -6.20 22.81 9.44
CA ARG A 255 -7.52 22.24 9.73
C ARG A 255 -7.48 21.21 10.86
N ALA A 256 -6.51 20.29 10.86
CA ALA A 256 -6.38 19.31 11.92
C ALA A 256 -6.05 19.95 13.28
N GLN A 257 -5.30 21.06 13.28
CA GLN A 257 -5.02 21.83 14.49
C GLN A 257 -6.27 22.58 14.98
N GLU A 258 -7.08 23.11 14.06
CA GLU A 258 -8.39 23.71 14.35
C GLU A 258 -9.35 22.67 14.93
N ASP A 259 -9.55 21.53 14.25
CA ASP A 259 -10.40 20.42 14.71
C ASP A 259 -9.98 19.91 16.11
N ARG A 260 -8.66 19.78 16.36
CA ARG A 260 -8.14 19.37 17.67
C ARG A 260 -8.45 20.41 18.75
N SER A 261 -8.30 21.69 18.43
CA SER A 261 -8.62 22.78 19.36
C SER A 261 -10.13 22.84 19.66
N GLU A 262 -10.98 22.54 18.67
CA GLU A 262 -12.43 22.44 18.86
C GLU A 262 -12.83 21.25 19.72
N LEU A 263 -12.20 20.10 19.52
CA LEU A 263 -12.37 18.90 20.36
C LEU A 263 -11.95 19.16 21.81
N GLU A 264 -10.78 19.76 22.04
CA GLU A 264 -10.30 20.12 23.37
C GLU A 264 -11.26 21.12 24.05
N ALA A 265 -11.76 22.12 23.29
CA ALA A 265 -12.77 23.06 23.80
C ALA A 265 -14.11 22.36 24.11
N ALA A 266 -14.53 21.38 23.30
CA ALA A 266 -15.75 20.62 23.53
C ALA A 266 -15.64 19.71 24.76
N GLU A 267 -14.49 19.06 24.95
CA GLU A 267 -14.21 18.28 26.15
C GLU A 267 -14.20 19.14 27.40
N GLN A 268 -13.59 20.33 27.34
CA GLN A 268 -13.59 21.26 28.45
C GLN A 268 -15.01 21.70 28.80
N ARG A 269 -15.83 22.09 27.80
CA ARG A 269 -17.25 22.39 28.01
C ARG A 269 -18.01 21.23 28.67
N ARG A 270 -17.73 19.98 28.29
CA ARG A 270 -18.35 18.79 28.90
C ARG A 270 -17.94 18.61 30.36
N ARG A 271 -16.66 18.85 30.69
CA ARG A 271 -16.16 18.80 32.08
C ARG A 271 -16.82 19.86 32.95
N ASP A 272 -16.89 21.09 32.47
CA ASP A 272 -17.52 22.21 33.18
C ASP A 272 -19.01 21.94 33.45
N LEU A 273 -19.73 21.38 32.46
CA LEU A 273 -21.13 21.00 32.62
C LEU A 273 -21.32 19.91 33.69
N THR A 274 -20.41 18.93 33.73
CA THR A 274 -20.42 17.83 34.70
C THR A 274 -20.13 18.35 36.11
N GLU A 275 -19.17 19.27 36.27
CA GLU A 275 -18.91 19.88 37.57
C GLU A 275 -20.11 20.70 38.06
N MET A 276 -20.80 21.41 37.14
CA MET A 276 -21.99 22.18 37.47
C MET A 276 -23.14 21.28 37.95
N THR A 277 -23.40 20.16 37.27
CA THR A 277 -24.43 19.21 37.67
C THR A 277 -24.10 18.54 38.99
N ASP A 278 -22.84 18.17 39.24
CA ASP A 278 -22.38 17.62 40.52
C ASP A 278 -22.53 18.61 41.67
N ARG A 279 -22.22 19.90 41.45
CA ARG A 279 -22.48 20.97 42.43
C ARG A 279 -23.96 21.11 42.73
N MET A 280 -24.83 21.09 41.71
CA MET A 280 -26.29 21.13 41.90
C MET A 280 -26.80 19.91 42.67
N ALA A 281 -26.30 18.71 42.35
CA ALA A 281 -26.64 17.48 43.05
C ALA A 281 -26.17 17.51 44.51
N SER A 282 -24.96 17.98 44.78
CA SER A 282 -24.41 18.15 46.13
C SER A 282 -25.23 19.15 46.95
N ASN A 283 -25.60 20.29 46.37
CA ASN A 283 -26.47 21.27 47.03
C ASN A 283 -27.86 20.69 47.32
N THR A 284 -28.42 19.92 46.40
CA THR A 284 -29.70 19.23 46.58
C THR A 284 -29.61 18.18 47.70
N ARG A 285 -28.52 17.39 47.74
CA ARG A 285 -28.25 16.43 48.83
C ARG A 285 -28.11 17.14 50.17
N LYS A 286 -27.39 18.26 50.26
CA LYS A 286 -27.28 19.09 51.47
C LYS A 286 -28.65 19.62 51.93
N CYS A 287 -29.48 20.07 50.99
CA CYS A 287 -30.83 20.55 51.30
C CYS A 287 -31.74 19.43 51.82
N ASN A 288 -31.72 18.28 51.14
CA ASN A 288 -32.45 17.08 51.56
C ASN A 288 -31.96 16.54 52.90
N TYR A 289 -30.64 16.57 53.15
CA TYR A 289 -30.06 16.20 54.45
C TYR A 289 -30.58 17.13 55.55
N LYS A 290 -30.51 18.45 55.37
CA LYS A 290 -31.06 19.42 56.34
C LYS A 290 -32.56 19.21 56.57
N ARG A 291 -33.32 18.87 55.53
CA ARG A 291 -34.76 18.59 55.64
C ARG A 291 -35.04 17.29 56.38
N ARG A 292 -34.29 16.21 56.09
CA ARG A 292 -34.37 14.92 56.79
C ARG A 292 -33.91 15.05 58.24
N ASP A 293 -32.90 15.86 58.53
CA ASP A 293 -32.40 16.09 59.87
C ASP A 293 -33.43 16.86 60.72
N ARG A 294 -34.07 17.90 60.16
CA ARG A 294 -35.23 18.54 60.78
C ARG A 294 -36.39 17.57 61.01
N PHE A 295 -36.68 16.70 60.04
CA PHE A 295 -37.71 15.68 60.19
C PHE A 295 -37.33 14.62 61.22
N ARG A 296 -36.06 14.24 61.32
CA ARG A 296 -35.53 13.30 62.31
C ARG A 296 -35.56 13.91 63.71
N GLN A 297 -35.23 15.20 63.86
CA GLN A 297 -35.39 15.94 65.11
C GLN A 297 -36.87 16.04 65.52
N ALA A 298 -37.79 16.25 64.57
CA ALA A 298 -39.23 16.21 64.82
C ALA A 298 -39.74 14.80 65.16
N MET A 299 -39.19 13.75 64.54
CA MET A 299 -39.53 12.36 64.84
C MET A 299 -38.89 11.86 66.13
N LEU A 300 -37.73 12.37 66.54
CA LEU A 300 -37.16 12.12 67.86
C LEU A 300 -38.00 12.77 68.98
N GLN A 301 -38.79 13.79 68.67
CA GLN A 301 -39.85 14.30 69.56
C GLN A 301 -41.11 13.41 69.56
N GLN A 302 -41.25 12.46 68.62
CA GLN A 302 -42.42 11.56 68.49
C GLN A 302 -42.10 10.06 68.55
N GLY A 303 -40.84 9.68 68.82
CA GLY A 303 -40.38 8.36 69.25
C GLY A 303 -40.78 7.15 68.38
N THR A 304 -39.89 6.69 67.48
CA THR A 304 -39.67 5.25 67.15
C THR A 304 -38.48 5.08 66.20
N ALA A 305 -37.66 4.04 66.42
CA ALA A 305 -36.46 3.72 65.62
C ALA A 305 -36.39 2.22 65.31
N THR A 306 -35.89 1.86 64.11
CA THR A 306 -35.39 0.50 63.81
C THR A 306 -34.40 0.54 62.64
N GLU A 307 -33.30 -0.21 62.77
CA GLU A 307 -32.11 -0.24 61.88
C GLU A 307 -32.11 -1.43 60.89
N ALA A 308 -31.40 -1.30 59.76
CA ALA A 308 -31.16 -2.36 58.78
C ALA A 308 -29.67 -2.46 58.39
N ARG A 309 -29.22 -3.70 58.12
CA ARG A 309 -27.84 -4.19 57.93
C ARG A 309 -27.45 -4.29 56.44
N ALA A 310 -26.14 -4.28 56.14
CA ALA A 310 -25.54 -4.30 54.80
C ALA A 310 -24.94 -5.67 54.40
N GLU A 311 -24.86 -5.96 53.09
CA GLU A 311 -24.23 -7.14 52.47
C GLU A 311 -23.12 -6.74 51.46
N THR A 312 -22.16 -7.64 51.21
CA THR A 312 -20.97 -7.47 50.34
C THR A 312 -20.72 -8.72 49.46
N ASP A 313 -20.29 -8.49 48.21
CA ASP A 313 -19.93 -9.45 47.12
C ASP A 313 -18.63 -10.28 47.34
N PRO A 314 -18.39 -11.32 46.50
CA PRO A 314 -17.02 -11.70 46.10
C PRO A 314 -16.78 -12.01 44.59
N ALA A 315 -15.49 -12.05 44.24
CA ALA A 315 -14.84 -12.03 42.93
C ALA A 315 -14.48 -13.42 42.31
N ALA A 316 -14.00 -13.39 41.06
CA ALA A 316 -13.70 -14.50 40.13
C ALA A 316 -12.20 -14.88 40.03
N ALA A 317 -11.88 -16.11 39.54
CA ALA A 317 -10.83 -16.44 38.52
C ALA A 317 -10.57 -17.96 38.36
N ASP A 318 -10.43 -18.41 37.10
CA ASP A 318 -9.27 -19.10 36.47
C ASP A 318 -9.56 -20.31 35.54
N LEU A 319 -8.82 -20.34 34.40
CA LEU A 319 -8.85 -21.30 33.28
C LEU A 319 -7.40 -21.74 32.93
N PRO A 320 -7.14 -22.98 32.45
CA PRO A 320 -5.79 -23.46 32.10
C PRO A 320 -5.48 -23.51 30.57
N PRO A 321 -4.21 -23.74 30.16
CA PRO A 321 -3.71 -23.54 28.78
C PRO A 321 -3.67 -24.81 27.90
N PRO A 322 -3.39 -24.71 26.57
CA PRO A 322 -3.46 -25.81 25.62
C PRO A 322 -2.10 -26.41 25.20
N VAL A 323 -2.20 -27.55 24.49
CA VAL A 323 -1.16 -28.54 24.13
C VAL A 323 -0.76 -28.45 22.65
N ASP A 324 0.54 -28.67 22.37
CA ASP A 324 1.19 -28.76 21.05
C ASP A 324 1.14 -30.16 20.42
N THR A 325 1.22 -30.27 19.09
CA THR A 325 1.96 -31.35 18.37
C THR A 325 2.21 -31.00 16.87
N PRO A 326 3.20 -31.66 16.21
CA PRO A 326 4.05 -31.06 15.17
C PRO A 326 3.78 -31.59 13.74
N ARG A 327 4.45 -31.02 12.72
CA ARG A 327 4.80 -31.73 11.47
C ARG A 327 5.86 -31.01 10.62
N GLU A 328 6.78 -31.81 10.06
CA GLU A 328 7.92 -31.40 9.22
C GLU A 328 7.64 -31.41 7.70
N VAL A 329 8.51 -30.62 7.03
CA VAL A 329 8.86 -30.24 5.64
C VAL A 329 8.69 -31.27 4.49
N PRO A 330 8.66 -30.82 3.21
CA PRO A 330 9.90 -30.92 2.40
C PRO A 330 10.19 -29.77 1.41
N ARG A 331 11.47 -29.71 0.98
CA ARG A 331 12.09 -28.79 0.00
C ARG A 331 11.72 -29.14 -1.44
N VAL A 332 11.59 -28.14 -2.33
CA VAL A 332 11.85 -28.25 -3.77
C VAL A 332 12.42 -26.93 -4.31
N SER A 333 13.44 -27.04 -5.16
CA SER A 333 14.12 -25.98 -5.91
C SER A 333 13.89 -26.21 -7.40
N TYR A 334 13.54 -25.20 -8.22
CA TYR A 334 13.94 -25.12 -9.64
C TYR A 334 13.87 -23.68 -10.20
N LEU A 335 14.73 -23.48 -11.20
CA LEU A 335 15.20 -22.27 -11.88
C LEU A 335 14.18 -21.60 -12.81
N THR A 336 14.14 -20.27 -12.81
CA THR A 336 14.09 -19.42 -14.01
C THR A 336 14.73 -18.05 -13.69
N HIS A 337 15.89 -17.78 -14.29
CA HIS A 337 16.61 -16.52 -14.17
C HIS A 337 15.87 -15.42 -14.92
N ASN A 338 15.29 -14.49 -14.17
CA ASN A 338 15.06 -13.13 -14.64
C ASN A 338 16.33 -12.35 -14.26
N PHE A 339 17.02 -11.73 -15.22
CA PHE A 339 18.21 -10.92 -14.92
C PHE A 339 17.85 -9.56 -14.30
N ARG A 340 16.88 -9.54 -13.37
CA ARG A 340 16.72 -8.46 -12.40
C ARG A 340 17.70 -8.76 -11.27
N CYS A 341 18.82 -8.04 -11.23
CA CYS A 341 19.98 -8.20 -10.34
C CYS A 341 20.08 -9.59 -9.70
N LEU A 342 20.80 -10.53 -10.34
CA LEU A 342 21.07 -11.87 -9.81
C LEU A 342 21.33 -11.81 -8.31
N ARG A 343 20.73 -12.71 -7.53
CA ARG A 343 20.87 -12.73 -6.06
C ARG A 343 22.32 -12.63 -5.59
N GLY A 344 23.26 -13.19 -6.37
CA GLY A 344 24.70 -13.07 -6.14
C GLY A 344 25.26 -11.63 -6.27
N VAL A 345 24.74 -10.82 -7.20
CA VAL A 345 25.12 -9.40 -7.37
C VAL A 345 24.61 -8.57 -6.19
N LEU A 346 23.36 -8.80 -5.76
CA LEU A 346 22.82 -8.14 -4.56
C LEU A 346 23.57 -8.55 -3.28
N GLN A 347 23.91 -9.84 -3.16
CA GLN A 347 24.73 -10.32 -2.05
C GLN A 347 26.14 -9.72 -2.08
N LEU A 348 26.75 -9.61 -3.26
CA LEU A 348 28.04 -8.97 -3.43
C LEU A 348 27.98 -7.49 -3.04
N GLY A 349 27.00 -6.74 -3.55
CA GLY A 349 26.81 -5.33 -3.21
C GLY A 349 26.65 -5.10 -1.70
N ASN A 350 25.76 -5.87 -1.06
CA ASN A 350 25.58 -5.79 0.39
C ASN A 350 26.84 -6.26 1.17
N SER A 351 27.58 -7.26 0.67
CA SER A 351 28.84 -7.69 1.33
C SER A 351 29.97 -6.67 1.21
N ILE A 352 30.02 -5.90 0.12
CA ILE A 352 30.94 -4.78 -0.04
C ILE A 352 30.56 -3.68 0.96
N GLN A 353 29.26 -3.42 1.13
CA GLN A 353 28.78 -2.48 2.14
C GLN A 353 29.20 -2.91 3.55
N ASP A 354 28.93 -4.16 3.93
CA ASP A 354 29.34 -4.71 5.23
C ASP A 354 30.85 -4.57 5.46
N LEU A 355 31.65 -4.77 4.41
CA LEU A 355 33.11 -4.62 4.45
C LEU A 355 33.53 -3.15 4.57
N MET A 356 32.85 -2.22 3.88
CA MET A 356 33.10 -0.78 4.01
C MET A 356 32.74 -0.26 5.41
N ASP A 357 31.64 -0.72 5.99
CA ASP A 357 31.23 -0.36 7.35
C ASP A 357 32.20 -0.91 8.38
N HIS A 358 32.75 -2.11 8.15
CA HIS A 358 33.80 -2.69 9.01
C HIS A 358 35.15 -1.99 8.88
N ALA A 359 35.54 -1.60 7.66
CA ALA A 359 36.84 -0.98 7.38
C ALA A 359 36.87 0.53 7.68
N PHE A 360 35.72 1.21 7.58
CA PHE A 360 35.61 2.67 7.73
C PHE A 360 34.40 3.08 8.58
N PRO A 361 34.38 2.75 9.89
CA PRO A 361 33.24 3.00 10.77
C PRO A 361 32.88 4.48 10.96
N CYS A 362 33.73 5.43 10.54
CA CYS A 362 33.51 6.88 10.71
C CYS A 362 33.04 7.62 9.43
N LEU A 363 32.72 6.92 8.34
CA LEU A 363 32.19 7.53 7.11
C LEU A 363 30.65 7.60 7.06
N THR A 364 29.98 7.04 8.06
CA THR A 364 28.52 6.88 8.14
C THR A 364 27.82 7.79 9.16
N GLU A 365 28.50 8.76 9.77
CA GLU A 365 27.90 9.83 10.59
C GLU A 365 27.44 11.05 9.77
#